data_AF-A0A3M3EMI5-F1
#
_entry.id   AF-A0A3M3EMI5-F1
#
_cell.length_a   1.000
_cell.length_b   1.000
_cell.length_c   1.000
_cell.angle_alpha   90.00
_cell.angle_beta   90.00
_cell.angle_gamma   90.00
#
_symmetry.space_group_name_H-M   'P 1'
#
loop_
_entity.id
_entity.type
_entity.pdbx_description
1 polymer ?
#
loop_
_entity_poly.entity_id
_entity_poly.type
_entity_poly.pdbx_seq_one_letter_code
_entity_poly.pdbx_strand_id
1 'polypeptide(L)'
;MKKLYLALPFCALLLQGCGVTMARYEPNFQNVQQLKQHEPMQPLREAQVNADSDQGSLMVRMNPISSPAGSVPLHIQAAINDELRQAGLLDPRADRQLQVQLIKNQLTAGMGSGHGELSARFTLRKGDQVLYETTKDVQREWDSSFFGPIAIPAAANNYNPMVQDLLKNLYSDPQFTQALK
;
A
#
# COMPACT_ATOMS: atom_id res chain seq x y z
N MET A 1 -18.09 32.61 -41.59
CA MET A 1 -17.80 31.22 -41.16
C MET A 1 -16.40 31.08 -40.54
N LYS A 2 -16.10 31.81 -39.45
CA LYS A 2 -14.77 31.75 -38.77
C LYS A 2 -14.83 31.75 -37.23
N LYS A 3 -16.03 31.79 -36.63
CA LYS A 3 -16.20 31.89 -35.17
C LYS A 3 -16.29 30.54 -34.43
N LEU A 4 -16.31 29.42 -35.15
CA LEU A 4 -16.47 28.09 -34.54
C LEU A 4 -15.13 27.43 -34.12
N TYR A 5 -13.99 27.99 -34.53
CA TYR A 5 -12.67 27.40 -34.25
C TYR A 5 -12.11 27.73 -32.85
N LEU A 6 -12.77 28.63 -32.09
CA LEU A 6 -12.33 29.02 -30.74
C LEU A 6 -12.99 28.23 -29.61
N ALA A 7 -14.03 27.44 -29.88
CA ALA A 7 -14.73 26.64 -28.86
C ALA A 7 -14.04 25.28 -28.58
N LEU A 8 -13.27 24.76 -29.55
CA LEU A 8 -12.62 23.45 -29.45
C LEU A 8 -11.50 23.36 -28.38
N PRO A 9 -10.62 24.37 -28.16
CA PRO A 9 -9.60 24.28 -27.11
C PRO A 9 -10.18 24.47 -25.69
N PHE A 10 -11.35 25.09 -25.53
CA PHE A 10 -11.97 25.30 -24.22
C PHE A 10 -12.60 24.02 -23.65
N CYS A 11 -13.19 23.17 -24.49
CA CYS A 11 -13.70 21.86 -24.05
C CYS A 11 -12.58 20.86 -23.68
N ALA A 12 -11.39 20.97 -24.27
CA ALA A 12 -10.26 20.09 -23.96
C ALA A 12 -9.67 20.32 -22.55
N LEU A 13 -9.79 21.54 -22.01
CA LEU A 13 -9.32 21.88 -20.66
C LEU A 13 -10.24 21.36 -19.55
N LEU A 14 -11.51 21.10 -19.85
CA LEU A 14 -12.49 20.57 -18.89
C LEU A 14 -12.35 19.06 -18.63
N LEU A 15 -11.51 18.36 -19.41
CA LEU A 15 -11.25 16.93 -19.26
C LEU A 15 -10.06 16.61 -18.33
N GLN A 16 -9.48 17.61 -17.66
CA GLN A 16 -8.46 17.38 -16.62
C GLN A 16 -9.15 16.94 -15.31
N GLY A 17 -9.73 15.74 -15.32
CA GLY A 17 -10.08 15.04 -14.09
C GLY A 17 -8.80 14.56 -13.42
N CYS A 18 -8.19 15.40 -12.59
CA CYS A 18 -7.05 15.00 -11.78
C CYS A 18 -7.51 13.90 -10.81
N GLY A 19 -7.00 12.68 -10.99
CA GLY A 19 -7.13 11.63 -9.98
C GLY A 19 -6.55 12.10 -8.65
N VAL A 20 -6.99 11.52 -7.54
CA VAL A 20 -6.41 11.83 -6.24
C VAL A 20 -5.12 11.05 -6.07
N THR A 21 -4.05 11.72 -5.63
CA THR A 21 -2.81 11.05 -5.23
C THR A 21 -2.84 10.83 -3.72
N MET A 22 -2.65 9.60 -3.26
CA MET A 22 -2.52 9.29 -1.83
C MET A 22 -1.25 9.94 -1.27
N ALA A 23 -1.20 10.18 0.04
CA ALA A 23 -0.01 10.70 0.68
C ALA A 23 1.17 9.71 0.56
N ARG A 24 2.41 10.24 0.53
CA ARG A 24 3.60 9.41 0.66
C ARG A 24 3.51 8.61 1.96
N TYR A 25 3.97 7.37 1.92
CA TYR A 25 4.03 6.55 3.12
C TYR A 25 5.10 7.09 4.08
N GLU A 26 4.72 7.21 5.36
CA GLU A 26 5.63 7.54 6.46
C GLU A 26 5.76 6.30 7.36
N PRO A 27 6.98 5.79 7.60
CA PRO A 27 7.24 4.62 8.44
C PRO A 27 6.60 4.72 9.82
N ASN A 28 5.90 3.66 10.24
CA ASN A 28 5.24 3.65 11.53
C ASN A 28 6.23 3.30 12.64
N PHE A 29 6.37 4.20 13.61
CA PHE A 29 7.30 4.02 14.73
C PHE A 29 7.04 2.72 15.50
N GLN A 30 5.78 2.35 15.75
CA GLN A 30 5.45 1.14 16.51
C GLN A 30 5.84 -0.13 15.75
N ASN A 31 5.63 -0.16 14.43
CA ASN A 31 6.06 -1.25 13.57
C ASN A 31 7.59 -1.41 13.58
N VAL A 32 8.32 -0.30 13.44
CA VAL A 32 9.79 -0.31 13.50
C VAL A 32 10.28 -0.78 14.87
N GLN A 33 9.66 -0.35 15.97
CA GLN A 33 10.00 -0.84 17.31
C GLN A 33 9.71 -2.33 17.47
N GLN A 34 8.58 -2.82 16.95
CA GLN A 34 8.25 -4.24 16.97
C GLN A 34 9.33 -5.10 16.31
N LEU A 35 9.88 -4.64 15.17
CA LEU A 35 10.98 -5.32 14.49
C LEU A 35 12.28 -5.31 15.33
N LYS A 36 12.58 -4.20 16.00
CA LYS A 36 13.79 -4.08 16.84
C LYS A 36 13.74 -4.88 18.14
N GLN A 37 12.56 -5.30 18.60
CA GLN A 37 12.41 -5.98 19.89
C GLN A 37 12.91 -7.44 19.91
N HIS A 38 13.09 -8.10 18.76
CA HIS A 38 13.43 -9.53 18.71
C HIS A 38 14.85 -9.82 18.19
N GLU A 39 15.84 -9.01 18.58
CA GLU A 39 17.23 -9.23 18.17
C GLU A 39 17.84 -10.56 18.69
N PRO A 40 18.75 -11.19 17.92
CA PRO A 40 19.20 -10.79 16.58
C PRO A 40 18.27 -11.29 15.46
N MET A 41 17.85 -10.40 14.57
CA MET A 41 17.18 -10.72 13.30
C MET A 41 18.17 -10.59 12.14
N GLN A 42 18.04 -11.43 11.12
CA GLN A 42 18.81 -11.37 9.88
C GLN A 42 18.19 -10.37 8.90
N PRO A 43 19.01 -9.60 8.17
CA PRO A 43 18.52 -8.63 7.21
C PRO A 43 17.88 -9.29 5.99
N LEU A 44 17.05 -8.53 5.31
CA LEU A 44 16.39 -8.85 4.05
C LEU A 44 16.91 -7.91 2.95
N ARG A 45 16.94 -8.40 1.72
CA ARG A 45 17.06 -7.51 0.56
C ARG A 45 15.71 -6.85 0.29
N GLU A 46 15.68 -5.93 -0.67
CA GLU A 46 14.45 -5.23 -1.05
C GLU A 46 13.29 -6.19 -1.29
N ALA A 47 12.16 -5.89 -0.66
CA ALA A 47 10.94 -6.63 -0.83
C ALA A 47 10.48 -6.56 -2.29
N GLN A 48 9.81 -7.61 -2.74
CA GLN A 48 9.24 -7.66 -4.09
C GLN A 48 7.73 -7.76 -3.96
N VAL A 49 7.03 -6.74 -4.47
CA VAL A 49 5.57 -6.65 -4.33
C VAL A 49 4.92 -6.75 -5.71
N ASN A 50 4.06 -7.74 -5.86
CA ASN A 50 3.21 -7.96 -7.02
C ASN A 50 1.73 -7.93 -6.57
N ALA A 51 0.82 -7.92 -7.53
CA ALA A 51 -0.62 -7.94 -7.27
C ALA A 51 -1.32 -8.94 -8.18
N ASP A 52 -2.38 -9.55 -7.66
CA ASP A 52 -3.30 -10.35 -8.48
C ASP A 52 -4.01 -9.43 -9.49
N SER A 53 -4.65 -10.04 -10.49
CA SER A 53 -5.46 -9.28 -11.46
C SER A 53 -6.39 -8.32 -10.72
N ASP A 54 -6.41 -7.08 -11.19
CA ASP A 54 -7.26 -5.99 -10.68
C ASP A 54 -6.95 -5.52 -9.24
N GLN A 55 -5.96 -6.11 -8.54
CA GLN A 55 -5.55 -5.67 -7.19
C GLN A 55 -4.40 -4.65 -7.21
N GLY A 56 -3.78 -4.41 -8.38
CA GLY A 56 -2.66 -3.47 -8.54
C GLY A 56 -3.06 -1.99 -8.64
N SER A 57 -4.36 -1.69 -8.61
CA SER A 57 -4.90 -0.33 -8.74
C SER A 57 -5.98 -0.05 -7.71
N LEU A 58 -6.27 1.22 -7.48
CA LEU A 58 -7.31 1.67 -6.55
C LEU A 58 -8.25 2.62 -7.27
N MET A 59 -9.55 2.43 -7.08
CA MET A 59 -10.58 3.35 -7.57
C MET A 59 -11.60 3.61 -6.46
N VAL A 60 -11.97 4.88 -6.30
CA VAL A 60 -13.03 5.30 -5.38
C VAL A 60 -14.01 6.15 -6.16
N ARG A 61 -15.28 5.72 -6.25
CA ARG A 61 -16.32 6.40 -7.03
C ARG A 61 -15.88 6.72 -8.46
N MET A 62 -15.31 5.72 -9.15
CA MET A 62 -14.75 5.83 -10.51
C MET A 62 -13.57 6.81 -10.63
N ASN A 63 -13.01 7.30 -9.52
CA ASN A 63 -11.84 8.15 -9.52
C ASN A 63 -10.60 7.31 -9.18
N PRO A 64 -9.58 7.27 -10.04
CA PRO A 64 -8.37 6.51 -9.76
C PRO A 64 -7.59 7.16 -8.62
N ILE A 65 -7.12 6.34 -7.69
CA ILE A 65 -6.21 6.76 -6.63
C ILE A 65 -4.79 6.39 -7.07
N SER A 66 -3.96 7.42 -7.28
CA SER A 66 -2.57 7.27 -7.70
C SER A 66 -1.65 7.17 -6.50
N SER A 67 -0.57 6.40 -6.63
CA SER A 67 0.52 6.40 -5.65
C SER A 67 1.62 7.38 -6.09
N PRO A 68 2.23 8.14 -5.15
CA PRO A 68 3.42 8.93 -5.44
C PRO A 68 4.64 8.07 -5.79
N ALA A 69 4.62 6.76 -5.50
CA ALA A 69 5.64 5.79 -5.90
C ALA A 69 5.43 5.23 -7.32
N GLY A 70 4.40 5.70 -8.04
CA GLY A 70 4.08 5.32 -9.42
C GLY A 70 3.04 4.21 -9.56
N SER A 71 2.98 3.26 -8.61
CA SER A 71 1.93 2.23 -8.57
C SER A 71 1.63 1.78 -7.15
N VAL A 72 0.49 1.12 -6.93
CA VAL A 72 0.12 0.62 -5.60
C VAL A 72 1.07 -0.47 -5.08
N PRO A 73 1.51 -1.46 -5.88
CA PRO A 73 2.55 -2.39 -5.45
C PRO A 73 3.85 -1.70 -5.06
N LEU A 74 4.31 -0.71 -5.84
CA LEU A 74 5.51 0.07 -5.50
C LEU A 74 5.33 0.89 -4.22
N HIS A 75 4.12 1.35 -3.93
CA HIS A 75 3.80 2.05 -2.68
C HIS A 75 4.01 1.15 -1.46
N ILE A 76 3.49 -0.08 -1.52
CA ILE A 76 3.64 -1.07 -0.45
C ILE A 76 5.09 -1.54 -0.36
N GLN A 77 5.78 -1.70 -1.49
CA GLN A 77 7.20 -2.03 -1.52
C GLN A 77 8.03 -0.96 -0.81
N ALA A 78 7.78 0.31 -1.10
CA ALA A 78 8.43 1.44 -0.43
C ALA A 78 8.13 1.43 1.08
N ALA A 79 6.88 1.19 1.48
CA ALA A 79 6.49 1.12 2.87
C ALA A 79 7.25 0.05 3.66
N ILE A 80 7.30 -1.19 3.13
CA ILE A 80 8.04 -2.30 3.72
C ILE A 80 9.53 -1.95 3.82
N ASN A 81 10.12 -1.50 2.72
CA ASN A 81 11.56 -1.22 2.66
C ASN A 81 11.95 -0.07 3.59
N ASP A 82 11.13 0.96 3.73
CA ASP A 82 11.41 2.10 4.61
C ASP A 82 11.33 1.68 6.10
N GLU A 83 10.35 0.87 6.49
CA GLU A 83 10.28 0.33 7.86
C GLU A 83 11.43 -0.64 8.16
N LEU A 84 11.75 -1.56 7.24
CA LEU A 84 12.90 -2.47 7.38
C LEU A 84 14.22 -1.70 7.48
N ARG A 85 14.39 -0.65 6.67
CA ARG A 85 15.59 0.21 6.70
C ARG A 85 15.72 0.92 8.05
N GLN A 86 14.63 1.48 8.58
CA GLN A 86 14.64 2.11 9.90
C GLN A 86 14.86 1.11 11.05
N ALA A 87 14.45 -0.14 10.85
CA ALA A 87 14.75 -1.25 11.75
C ALA A 87 16.20 -1.77 11.65
N GLY A 88 16.97 -1.35 10.64
CA GLY A 88 18.32 -1.88 10.40
C GLY A 88 18.33 -3.26 9.73
N LEU A 89 17.21 -3.68 9.14
CA LEU A 89 16.97 -5.00 8.57
C LEU A 89 16.97 -5.03 7.05
N LEU A 90 17.36 -3.93 6.39
CA LEU A 90 17.46 -3.87 4.93
C LEU A 90 18.92 -3.87 4.48
N ASP A 91 19.34 -4.93 3.79
CA ASP A 91 20.66 -5.06 3.18
C ASP A 91 20.51 -5.58 1.74
N PRO A 92 20.92 -4.80 0.71
CA PRO A 92 20.88 -5.24 -0.70
C PRO A 92 21.64 -6.54 -0.99
N ARG A 93 22.59 -6.94 -0.12
CA ARG A 93 23.39 -8.17 -0.25
C ARG A 93 22.83 -9.35 0.54
N ALA A 94 21.71 -9.18 1.26
CA ALA A 94 21.12 -10.27 2.02
C ALA A 94 20.57 -11.39 1.12
N ASP A 95 20.74 -12.63 1.57
CA ASP A 95 20.24 -13.82 0.89
C ASP A 95 18.71 -13.99 1.00
N ARG A 96 18.10 -13.31 1.98
CA ARG A 96 16.67 -13.42 2.31
C ARG A 96 15.88 -12.35 1.57
N GLN A 97 14.70 -12.71 1.06
CA GLN A 97 13.78 -11.77 0.41
C GLN A 97 12.33 -12.01 0.84
N LEU A 98 11.64 -10.92 1.12
CA LEU A 98 10.19 -10.93 1.32
C LEU A 98 9.49 -10.71 -0.03
N GLN A 99 8.72 -11.70 -0.47
CA GLN A 99 7.82 -11.59 -1.61
C GLN A 99 6.41 -11.32 -1.09
N VAL A 100 5.70 -10.39 -1.73
CA VAL A 100 4.37 -9.97 -1.34
C VAL A 100 3.46 -10.01 -2.56
N GLN A 101 2.33 -10.69 -2.42
CA GLN A 101 1.29 -10.76 -3.44
C GLN A 101 0.01 -10.12 -2.89
N LEU A 102 -0.43 -9.00 -3.47
CA LEU A 102 -1.71 -8.37 -3.11
C LEU A 102 -2.87 -9.24 -3.63
N ILE A 103 -3.68 -9.75 -2.72
CA ILE A 103 -4.84 -10.62 -3.00
C ILE A 103 -6.13 -9.80 -3.00
N LYS A 104 -6.20 -8.77 -2.14
CA LYS A 104 -7.34 -7.87 -2.03
C LYS A 104 -6.83 -6.47 -1.82
N ASN A 105 -7.33 -5.52 -2.59
CA ASN A 105 -6.95 -4.12 -2.47
C ASN A 105 -8.11 -3.23 -2.90
N GLN A 106 -8.94 -2.80 -1.95
CA GLN A 106 -10.18 -2.11 -2.24
C GLN A 106 -10.42 -0.95 -1.28
N LEU A 107 -10.96 0.15 -1.82
CA LEU A 107 -11.43 1.30 -1.08
C LEU A 107 -12.81 1.71 -1.60
N THR A 108 -13.71 2.04 -0.69
CA THR A 108 -15.05 2.52 -1.01
C THR A 108 -15.34 3.79 -0.22
N ALA A 109 -16.20 4.64 -0.78
CA ALA A 109 -16.69 5.82 -0.09
C ALA A 109 -18.21 5.89 -0.31
N GLY A 110 -18.98 5.35 0.63
CA GLY A 110 -20.44 5.41 0.65
C GLY A 110 -20.97 6.75 1.16
N MET A 111 -22.30 6.83 1.34
CA MET A 111 -22.93 7.97 2.01
C MET A 111 -22.89 7.72 3.50
N GLY A 112 -22.06 8.46 4.24
CA GLY A 112 -21.89 8.31 5.69
C GLY A 112 -20.67 7.50 6.10
N SER A 113 -20.35 6.39 5.42
CA SER A 113 -19.17 5.56 5.74
C SER A 113 -18.38 5.16 4.50
N GLY A 114 -17.07 5.02 4.69
CA GLY A 114 -16.14 4.42 3.74
C GLY A 114 -15.55 3.15 4.34
N HIS A 115 -15.20 2.21 3.47
CA HIS A 115 -14.65 0.91 3.87
C HIS A 115 -13.46 0.58 3.00
N GLY A 116 -12.46 -0.04 3.60
CA GLY A 116 -11.27 -0.52 2.91
C GLY A 116 -10.98 -1.96 3.30
N GLU A 117 -10.50 -2.74 2.33
CA GLU A 117 -10.00 -4.10 2.52
C GLU A 117 -8.63 -4.23 1.85
N LEU A 118 -7.65 -4.71 2.61
CA LEU A 118 -6.30 -4.93 2.12
C LEU A 118 -5.81 -6.29 2.61
N SER A 119 -5.46 -7.16 1.68
CA SER A 119 -4.97 -8.50 1.95
C SER A 119 -3.75 -8.79 1.09
N ALA A 120 -2.73 -9.38 1.70
CA ALA A 120 -1.54 -9.79 0.99
C ALA A 120 -1.01 -11.13 1.51
N ARG A 121 -0.52 -11.95 0.58
CA ARG A 121 0.30 -13.11 0.91
C ARG A 121 1.74 -12.69 1.02
N PHE A 122 2.36 -13.04 2.13
CA PHE A 122 3.76 -12.79 2.44
C PHE A 122 4.51 -14.10 2.40
N THR A 123 5.55 -14.17 1.57
CA THR A 123 6.44 -15.33 1.47
C THR A 123 7.87 -14.87 1.71
N LEU A 124 8.44 -15.26 2.85
CA LEU A 124 9.87 -15.04 3.13
C LEU A 124 10.66 -16.23 2.58
N ARG A 125 11.65 -15.94 1.73
CA ARG A 125 12.50 -16.96 1.12
C ARG A 125 13.98 -16.71 1.41
N LYS A 126 14.76 -17.80 1.45
CA LYS A 126 16.21 -17.80 1.34
C LYS A 126 16.60 -18.72 0.19
N GLY A 127 16.94 -18.13 -0.96
CA GLY A 127 17.05 -18.90 -2.22
C GLY A 127 15.74 -19.62 -2.55
N ASP A 128 15.81 -20.95 -2.68
CA ASP A 128 14.64 -21.79 -2.99
C ASP A 128 13.84 -22.25 -1.75
N GLN A 129 14.34 -21.98 -0.56
CA GLN A 129 13.67 -22.36 0.68
C GLN A 129 12.63 -21.31 1.10
N VAL A 130 11.40 -21.75 1.33
CA VAL A 130 10.36 -20.95 2.01
C VAL A 130 10.59 -21.05 3.52
N LEU A 131 10.84 -19.90 4.16
CA LEU A 131 11.00 -19.81 5.62
C LEU A 131 9.68 -19.46 6.32
N TYR A 132 8.81 -18.75 5.61
CA TYR A 132 7.51 -18.33 6.10
C TYR A 132 6.58 -18.07 4.93
N GLU A 133 5.33 -18.48 5.04
CA GLU A 133 4.26 -18.14 4.10
C GLU A 133 2.94 -17.98 4.84
N THR A 134 2.32 -16.81 4.74
CA THR A 134 0.97 -16.60 5.28
C THR A 134 0.25 -15.49 4.53
N THR A 135 -1.07 -15.42 4.71
CA THR A 135 -1.87 -14.27 4.29
C THR A 135 -2.20 -13.41 5.49
N LYS A 136 -2.04 -12.09 5.36
CA LYS A 136 -2.52 -11.10 6.33
C LYS A 136 -3.60 -10.26 5.67
N ASP A 137 -4.60 -9.93 6.46
CA ASP A 137 -5.78 -9.18 6.05
C ASP A 137 -6.01 -8.05 7.04
N VAL A 138 -6.44 -6.90 6.52
CA VAL A 138 -6.93 -5.78 7.31
C VAL A 138 -8.18 -5.20 6.68
N GLN A 139 -9.07 -4.74 7.55
CA GLN A 139 -10.24 -3.96 7.19
C GLN A 139 -10.23 -2.67 7.99
N ARG A 140 -10.68 -1.58 7.37
CA ARG A 140 -10.88 -0.31 8.06
C ARG A 140 -12.17 0.34 7.59
N GLU A 141 -12.88 0.92 8.54
CA GLU A 141 -14.02 1.81 8.29
C GLU A 141 -13.66 3.24 8.71
N TRP A 142 -14.25 4.22 8.04
CA TRP A 142 -14.10 5.64 8.38
C TRP A 142 -15.36 6.43 8.01
N ASP A 143 -15.52 7.61 8.62
CA ASP A 143 -16.58 8.55 8.26
C ASP A 143 -16.38 9.07 6.83
N SER A 144 -17.45 9.05 6.04
CA SER A 144 -17.41 9.47 4.64
C SER A 144 -18.48 10.50 4.32
N SER A 145 -18.17 11.37 3.36
CA SER A 145 -19.08 12.41 2.88
C SER A 145 -19.85 11.94 1.64
N PHE A 146 -21.10 12.39 1.51
CA PHE A 146 -21.78 12.33 0.21
C PHE A 146 -21.03 13.15 -0.85
N PHE A 147 -20.38 14.25 -0.46
CA PHE A 147 -19.66 15.12 -1.41
C PHE A 147 -18.35 14.48 -1.86
N GLY A 148 -18.29 14.08 -3.13
CA GLY A 148 -17.17 13.35 -3.73
C GLY A 148 -15.78 13.99 -3.51
N PRO A 149 -15.61 15.31 -3.69
CA PRO A 149 -14.33 16.00 -3.42
C PRO A 149 -13.82 15.90 -1.98
N ILE A 150 -14.67 15.53 -1.02
CA ILE A 150 -14.25 15.23 0.37
C ILE A 150 -14.08 13.72 0.55
N ALA A 151 -15.02 12.92 0.04
CA ALA A 151 -15.04 11.47 0.22
C ALA A 151 -13.85 10.76 -0.43
N ILE A 152 -13.46 11.17 -1.65
CA ILE A 152 -12.40 10.51 -2.42
C ILE A 152 -11.02 10.75 -1.77
N PRO A 153 -10.62 11.99 -1.40
CA PRO A 153 -9.39 12.21 -0.64
C PRO A 153 -9.38 11.55 0.72
N ALA A 154 -10.51 11.53 1.44
CA ALA A 154 -10.62 10.82 2.70
C ALA A 154 -10.32 9.32 2.55
N ALA A 155 -10.86 8.68 1.50
CA ALA A 155 -10.55 7.29 1.21
C ALA A 155 -9.06 7.07 0.88
N ALA A 156 -8.47 7.93 0.04
CA ALA A 156 -7.04 7.85 -0.29
C ALA A 156 -6.15 8.00 0.96
N ASN A 157 -6.51 8.89 1.88
CA ASN A 157 -5.77 9.13 3.12
C ASN A 157 -5.88 7.97 4.12
N ASN A 158 -6.91 7.14 4.02
CA ASN A 158 -7.05 5.93 4.84
C ASN A 158 -6.19 4.76 4.36
N TYR A 159 -5.61 4.84 3.16
CA TYR A 159 -4.80 3.75 2.62
C TYR A 159 -3.50 3.53 3.39
N ASN A 160 -2.76 4.59 3.70
CA ASN A 160 -1.50 4.48 4.45
C ASN A 160 -1.67 3.83 5.82
N PRO A 161 -2.64 4.24 6.66
CA PRO A 161 -2.83 3.54 7.92
C PRO A 161 -3.30 2.09 7.74
N MET A 162 -3.96 1.72 6.63
CA MET A 162 -4.25 0.30 6.35
C MET A 162 -2.97 -0.48 6.05
N VAL A 163 -2.06 0.08 5.25
CA VAL A 163 -0.73 -0.51 5.03
C VAL A 163 0.01 -0.66 6.35
N GLN A 164 -0.03 0.34 7.24
CA GLN A 164 0.59 0.25 8.57
C GLN A 164 0.00 -0.90 9.41
N ASP A 165 -1.32 -1.08 9.42
CA ASP A 165 -1.98 -2.16 10.13
C ASP A 165 -1.64 -3.54 9.52
N LEU A 166 -1.52 -3.64 8.20
CA LEU A 166 -1.12 -4.86 7.52
C LEU A 166 0.31 -5.26 7.92
N LEU A 167 1.24 -4.31 7.93
CA LEU A 167 2.62 -4.52 8.34
C LEU A 167 2.74 -4.82 9.83
N LYS A 168 1.92 -4.18 10.67
CA LYS A 168 1.79 -4.54 12.08
C LYS A 168 1.38 -6.00 12.25
N ASN A 169 0.35 -6.45 11.53
CA ASN A 169 -0.11 -7.84 11.58
C ASN A 169 0.97 -8.84 11.13
N LEU A 170 1.83 -8.45 10.18
CA LEU A 170 3.00 -9.24 9.77
C LEU A 170 4.07 -9.27 10.85
N TYR A 171 4.50 -8.12 11.36
CA TYR A 171 5.63 -8.01 12.31
C TYR A 171 5.29 -8.49 13.71
N SER A 172 4.00 -8.52 14.07
CA SER A 172 3.51 -9.13 15.30
C SER A 172 3.32 -10.64 15.19
N ASP A 173 3.50 -11.24 14.01
CA ASP A 173 3.37 -12.69 13.83
C ASP A 173 4.60 -13.43 14.42
N PRO A 174 4.40 -14.32 15.41
CA PRO A 174 5.48 -15.13 15.98
C PRO A 174 6.20 -15.99 14.94
N GLN A 175 5.51 -16.48 13.92
CA GLN A 175 6.14 -17.29 12.86
C GLN A 175 7.01 -16.42 11.95
N PHE A 176 6.58 -15.21 11.62
CA PHE A 176 7.38 -14.28 10.83
C PHE A 176 8.63 -13.84 11.58
N THR A 177 8.47 -13.39 12.83
CA THR A 177 9.59 -12.99 13.69
C THR A 177 10.57 -14.14 13.93
N GLN A 178 10.09 -15.37 14.11
CA GLN A 178 10.96 -16.53 14.21
C GLN A 178 11.70 -16.83 12.91
N ALA A 179 11.05 -16.65 11.75
CA ALA A 179 11.67 -16.81 10.45
C ALA A 179 12.69 -15.70 10.12
N LEU A 180 12.65 -14.57 10.83
CA LEU A 180 13.65 -13.51 10.75
C LEU A 180 14.89 -13.75 11.61
N LYS A 181 14.86 -14.63 12.60
CA LYS A 181 16.06 -15.04 13.35
C LYS A 181 17.01 -15.87 12.46
#